data_AF-A0AAE3FRS2-F1
#
_entry.id   AF-A0AAE3FRS2-F1
#
_cell.length_a   1.000
_cell.length_b   1.000
_cell.length_c   1.000
_cell.angle_alpha   90.00
_cell.angle_beta   90.00
_cell.angle_gamma   90.00
#
_symmetry.space_group_name_H-M   'P 1'
#
loop_
_entity.id
_entity.type
_entity.pdbx_description
1 polymer ?
#
loop_
_entity_poly.entity_id
_entity_poly.type
_entity_poly.pdbx_seq_one_letter_code
_entity_poly.pdbx_strand_id
1 'polypeptide(L)' 'MSQDEVERNARKAGMTPREYCLKEISEWKEMLDHVSDDFGGLDDDEFHEQVERQVDSYRRE' A
#
# COMPACT_ATOMS: atom_id res chain seq x y z
N MET A 1 -0.83 11.78 -2.95
CA MET A 1 -0.13 12.75 -2.09
C MET A 1 0.19 13.98 -2.89
N SER A 2 -0.18 15.16 -2.39
CA SER A 2 0.30 16.43 -2.94
C SER A 2 1.74 16.72 -2.47
N GLN A 3 2.43 17.66 -3.15
CA GLN A 3 3.76 18.08 -2.74
C GLN A 3 3.77 18.66 -1.31
N ASP A 4 2.77 19.46 -0.96
CA ASP A 4 2.61 20.06 0.37
C ASP A 4 2.44 19.00 1.48
N GLU A 5 1.77 17.89 1.15
CA GLU A 5 1.64 16.75 2.07
C GLU A 5 2.99 16.07 2.33
N VAL A 6 3.76 15.82 1.27
CA VAL A 6 5.09 15.21 1.35
C VAL A 6 6.03 16.07 2.19
N GLU A 7 6.12 17.37 1.92
CA GLU A 7 7.03 18.27 2.64
C GLU A 7 6.69 18.37 4.13
N ARG A 8 5.40 18.46 4.46
CA ARG A 8 4.93 18.48 5.84
C ARG A 8 5.23 17.18 6.58
N ASN A 9 5.00 16.03 5.95
CA ASN A 9 5.22 14.73 6.56
C ASN A 9 6.71 14.40 6.70
N ALA A 10 7.50 14.71 5.68
CA ALA A 10 8.96 14.59 5.74
C ALA A 10 9.55 15.43 6.88
N ARG A 11 9.09 16.68 7.04
CA ARG A 11 9.51 17.55 8.15
C ARG A 11 9.15 16.98 9.52
N LYS A 12 7.94 16.42 9.68
CA LYS A 12 7.52 15.75 10.93
C LYS A 12 8.38 14.51 11.23
N ALA A 13 8.79 13.79 10.20
CA ALA A 13 9.64 12.61 10.31
C ALA A 13 11.14 12.93 10.46
N GLY A 14 11.54 14.22 10.39
CA GLY A 14 12.95 14.62 10.44
C GLY A 14 13.75 14.20 9.20
N MET A 15 13.08 14.04 8.06
CA MET A 15 13.65 13.56 6.80
C MET A 15 13.54 14.63 5.70
N THR A 16 14.34 14.50 4.65
CA THR A 16 14.09 15.24 3.41
C THR A 16 12.85 14.70 2.69
N PRO A 17 12.17 15.51 1.86
CA PRO A 17 11.04 15.03 1.05
C PRO A 17 11.36 13.78 0.23
N ARG A 18 12.59 13.69 -0.31
CA ARG A 18 13.05 12.56 -1.09
C ARG A 18 13.19 11.29 -0.24
N GLU A 19 13.83 11.39 0.92
CA GLU A 19 13.99 10.25 1.83
C GLU A 19 12.65 9.75 2.34
N TYR A 20 11.73 10.67 2.67
CA TYR A 20 10.38 10.32 3.07
C TYR A 20 9.64 9.56 1.97
N CYS A 21 9.66 10.07 0.72
CA CYS A 21 9.04 9.36 -0.40
C CYS A 21 9.65 7.97 -0.65
N LEU A 22 10.98 7.85 -0.57
CA LEU A 22 11.65 6.56 -0.79
C LEU A 22 11.29 5.54 0.30
N LYS A 23 11.19 5.99 1.56
CA LYS A 23 10.74 5.15 2.67
C LYS A 23 9.32 4.65 2.43
N GLU A 24 8.39 5.56 2.14
CA GLU A 24 6.98 5.20 1.90
C GLU A 24 6.85 4.22 0.72
N ILE A 25 7.56 4.46 -0.39
CA ILE A 25 7.56 3.53 -1.53
C ILE A 25 8.06 2.14 -1.13
N SER A 26 9.09 2.05 -0.28
CA SER A 26 9.61 0.78 0.21
C SER A 26 8.57 0.05 1.07
N GLU A 27 7.92 0.76 1.99
CA GLU A 27 6.87 0.19 2.86
C GLU A 27 5.66 -0.30 2.06
N TRP A 28 5.23 0.47 1.06
CA TRP A 28 4.19 0.05 0.13
C TRP A 28 4.59 -1.17 -0.67
N LYS A 29 5.86 -1.26 -1.10
CA LYS A 29 6.35 -2.42 -1.82
C LYS A 29 6.34 -3.67 -0.94
N GLU A 30 6.82 -3.59 0.29
CA GLU A 30 6.79 -4.72 1.23
C GLU A 30 5.35 -5.18 1.53
N MET A 31 4.42 -4.22 1.69
CA MET A 31 3.01 -4.53 1.91
C MET A 31 2.40 -5.22 0.68
N LEU A 32 2.71 -4.74 -0.53
CA LEU A 32 2.24 -5.35 -1.77
C LEU A 32 2.86 -6.73 -2.01
N ASP A 33 4.13 -6.93 -1.68
CA ASP A 33 4.78 -8.24 -1.77
C ASP A 33 4.12 -9.23 -0.80
N HIS A 34 3.81 -8.82 0.44
CA HIS A 34 3.07 -9.66 1.39
C HIS A 34 1.65 -10.02 0.91
N VAL A 35 0.92 -9.04 0.39
CA VAL A 35 -0.40 -9.28 -0.22
C VAL A 35 -0.27 -10.22 -1.42
N SER A 36 0.72 -9.99 -2.28
CA SER A 36 0.96 -10.83 -3.46
C SER A 36 1.34 -12.26 -3.08
N ASP A 37 2.04 -12.49 -1.96
CA ASP A 37 2.35 -13.82 -1.45
C ASP A 37 1.09 -14.52 -0.90
N ASP A 38 0.22 -13.79 -0.20
CA ASP A 38 -1.07 -14.31 0.30
C ASP A 38 -2.00 -14.75 -0.84
N PHE A 39 -1.84 -14.15 -2.01
CA PHE A 39 -2.57 -14.48 -3.24
C PHE A 39 -1.70 -15.20 -4.28
N GLY A 40 -0.47 -15.55 -3.93
CA GLY A 40 0.54 -16.11 -4.81
C GLY A 40 0.21 -17.56 -5.16
N GLY A 41 -0.33 -17.79 -6.36
CA GLY A 41 -0.70 -19.12 -6.85
C GLY A 41 -2.18 -19.32 -7.12
N LEU A 42 -3.00 -18.30 -6.85
CA LEU A 42 -4.37 -18.24 -7.36
C LEU A 42 -4.33 -17.92 -8.86
N ASP A 43 -5.27 -18.49 -9.61
CA ASP A 43 -5.52 -17.99 -10.96
C ASP A 43 -6.14 -16.58 -10.91
N ASP A 44 -6.11 -15.86 -12.04
CA ASP A 44 -6.58 -14.47 -12.09
C ASP A 44 -8.05 -14.33 -11.66
N ASP A 45 -8.87 -15.38 -11.84
CA ASP A 45 -10.29 -15.41 -11.49
C ASP A 45 -10.48 -15.60 -9.96
N GLU A 46 -9.73 -16.53 -9.36
CA GLU A 46 -9.74 -16.81 -7.92
C GLU A 46 -9.13 -15.65 -7.11
N PHE A 47 -8.12 -14.97 -7.67
CA PHE A 47 -7.62 -13.71 -7.12
C PHE A 47 -8.70 -12.62 -7.12
N HIS A 48 -9.41 -12.44 -8.25
CA HIS A 48 -10.46 -11.43 -8.35
C HIS A 48 -11.59 -11.67 -7.35
N GLU A 49 -12.03 -12.93 -7.20
CA GLU A 49 -13.10 -13.30 -6.27
C GLU A 49 -12.70 -13.02 -4.81
N GLN A 50 -11.45 -13.30 -4.42
CA GLN A 50 -10.98 -13.02 -3.06
C GLN A 50 -10.80 -11.53 -2.78
N VAL A 51 -10.32 -10.76 -3.77
CA VAL A 51 -10.20 -9.30 -3.66
C VAL A 51 -11.57 -8.66 -3.50
N GLU A 52 -12.55 -9.04 -4.33
CA GLU A 52 -13.93 -8.54 -4.20
C GLU A 52 -14.52 -8.89 -2.83
N ARG A 53 -14.29 -10.11 -2.35
CA ARG A 53 -14.78 -10.54 -1.03
C ARG A 53 -14.20 -9.71 0.11
N GLN A 54 -12.91 -9.37 0.08
CA GLN A 54 -12.29 -8.51 1.08
C GLN A 54 -12.81 -7.07 1.01
N VAL A 55 -12.91 -6.50 -0.20
CA VAL A 55 -13.44 -5.14 -0.39
C VAL A 55 -14.87 -5.01 0.14
N ASP A 56 -15.70 -6.03 -0.09
CA ASP A 56 -17.08 -6.05 0.41
C ASP A 56 -17.17 -6.23 1.93
N SER A 57 -16.21 -6.91 2.56
CA SER A 57 -16.17 -7.00 4.03
C SER A 57 -15.90 -5.64 4.66
N TYR A 58 -14.97 -4.86 4.09
CA TYR A 58 -14.66 -3.50 4.55
C TYR A 58 -15.80 -2.49 4.34
N ARG A 59 -16.69 -2.72 3.36
CA ARG A 59 -17.87 -1.85 3.13
C ARG A 59 -19.01 -2.09 4.11
N ARG A 60 -19.03 -3.24 4.80
CA ARG A 60 -20.09 -3.63 5.73
C ARG A 60 -19.77 -3.29 7.20
N GLU A 61 -18.54 -2.88 7.48
CA GLU A 61 -18.08 -2.32 8.76
C GLU A 61 -18.19 -0.79 8.78
#